data_AF-A0A2J0L7K4-F1
#
_entry.id   AF-A0A2J0L7K4-F1
#
_cell.length_a   1.000
_cell.length_b   1.000
_cell.length_c   1.000
_cell.angle_alpha   90.00
_cell.angle_beta   90.00
_cell.angle_gamma   90.00
#
_symmetry.space_group_name_H-M   'P 1'
#
loop_
_entity.id
_entity.type
_entity.pdbx_description
1 polymer ?
#
loop_
_entity_poly.entity_id
_entity_poly.type
_entity_poly.pdbx_seq_one_letter_code
_entity_poly.pdbx_strand_id
1 'polypeptide(L)'
;MQTIILEKSPKKSRILDSDQILDLFKSTKISSDWSFEGTTPSQTSKLTHCYHRYPAKFIPQLVEKLMDEYLIGFGPFHVNDLFMGSGTTLACAIARGYFASGTDINYSAELIAKAKCTPIEPTLLKNKVGKFIDDLSFLEDRTLFTSRKYKPQIPKSKIERIDYWFEPKTVEELGIILSRIDYEKDENVKIFLKCCFSHILKTCSRWLMSSTKPTIDKTKKIHR
;
A
#
# COMPACT_ATOMS: atom_id res chain seq x y z
N MET A 1 -30.73 27.31 14.84
CA MET A 1 -29.47 26.55 14.69
C MET A 1 -28.39 27.56 14.35
N GLN A 2 -27.47 27.82 15.28
CA GLN A 2 -26.53 28.94 15.20
C GLN A 2 -25.37 28.54 14.28
N THR A 3 -25.31 29.14 13.09
CA THR A 3 -24.22 28.97 12.14
C THR A 3 -22.98 29.67 12.70
N ILE A 4 -21.97 28.90 13.11
CA ILE A 4 -20.64 29.46 13.40
C ILE A 4 -19.99 29.72 12.03
N ILE A 5 -20.14 30.96 11.55
CA ILE A 5 -19.35 31.47 10.43
C ILE A 5 -17.97 31.82 11.01
N LEU A 6 -16.99 30.93 10.81
CA LEU A 6 -15.60 31.32 10.97
C LEU A 6 -15.23 32.23 9.80
N GLU A 7 -15.28 33.54 10.03
CA GLU A 7 -14.77 34.53 9.09
C GLU A 7 -13.31 34.22 8.76
N LYS A 8 -13.05 33.86 7.50
CA LYS A 8 -11.68 33.75 6.98
C LYS A 8 -11.04 35.13 7.01
N SER A 9 -10.20 35.38 8.00
CA SER A 9 -9.30 36.53 7.98
C SER A 9 -8.36 36.39 6.77
N PRO A 10 -8.32 37.36 5.82
CA PRO A 10 -7.33 37.38 4.77
C PRO A 10 -6.03 37.91 5.35
N LYS A 11 -5.45 37.21 6.33
CA LYS A 11 -4.08 37.51 6.76
C LYS A 11 -3.19 37.09 5.60
N LYS A 12 -2.73 38.07 4.81
CA LYS A 12 -1.46 37.94 4.08
C LYS A 12 -0.48 37.33 5.07
N SER A 13 -0.08 36.08 4.87
CA SER A 13 0.83 35.41 5.78
C SER A 13 2.14 36.19 5.76
N ARG A 14 2.40 36.96 6.81
CA ARG A 14 3.68 37.62 7.02
C ARG A 14 4.75 36.52 6.97
N ILE A 15 5.69 36.63 6.04
CA ILE A 15 6.87 35.76 6.04
C ILE A 15 7.65 36.10 7.30
N LEU A 16 7.79 35.11 8.19
CA LEU A 16 8.54 35.25 9.44
C LEU A 16 10.03 35.16 9.14
N ASP A 17 10.83 35.98 9.82
CA ASP A 17 12.29 35.83 9.81
C ASP A 17 12.73 34.62 10.67
N SER A 18 14.00 34.26 10.59
CA SER A 18 14.54 33.07 11.28
C SER A 18 14.34 33.14 12.79
N ASP A 19 14.53 34.30 13.40
CA ASP A 19 14.42 34.45 14.87
C ASP A 19 12.96 34.32 15.30
N GLN A 20 12.02 34.90 14.54
CA GLN A 20 10.59 34.75 14.76
C GLN A 20 10.14 33.29 14.63
N ILE A 21 10.67 32.53 13.66
CA ILE A 21 10.36 31.10 13.51
C ILE A 21 10.89 30.31 14.72
N LEU A 22 12.11 30.61 15.17
CA LEU A 22 12.70 29.95 16.33
C LEU A 22 11.93 30.27 17.61
N ASP A 23 11.51 31.51 17.81
CA ASP A 23 10.72 31.91 18.97
C ASP A 23 9.32 31.31 18.94
N LEU A 24 8.70 31.21 17.76
CA LEU A 24 7.44 30.48 17.59
C LEU A 24 7.61 28.99 17.92
N PHE A 25 8.67 28.36 17.43
CA PHE A 25 8.94 26.95 17.72
C PHE A 25 9.16 26.72 19.22
N LYS A 26 9.97 27.56 19.89
CA LYS A 26 10.23 27.48 21.34
C LYS A 26 8.97 27.68 22.18
N SER A 27 8.07 28.57 21.74
CA SER A 27 6.82 28.88 22.46
C SER A 27 5.67 27.92 22.13
N THR A 28 5.82 27.09 21.08
CA THR A 28 4.80 26.11 20.68
C THR A 28 4.69 25.03 21.74
N LYS A 29 3.51 24.90 22.34
CA LYS A 29 3.22 23.83 23.29
C LYS A 29 3.04 22.51 22.56
N ILE A 30 3.57 21.43 23.13
CA ILE A 30 3.31 20.08 22.65
C ILE A 30 1.81 19.80 22.77
N SER A 31 1.18 19.42 21.65
CA SER A 31 -0.20 18.97 21.63
C SER A 31 -0.23 17.44 21.62
N SER A 32 -0.81 16.84 22.65
CA SER A 32 -1.05 15.40 22.75
C SER A 32 -1.95 14.88 21.63
N ASP A 33 -2.79 15.74 21.04
CA ASP A 33 -3.78 15.35 20.04
C ASP A 33 -3.16 14.90 18.72
N TRP A 34 -1.86 15.14 18.53
CA TRP A 34 -1.06 14.70 17.39
C TRP A 34 -0.16 13.50 17.69
N SER A 35 -0.20 12.96 18.91
CA SER A 35 0.57 11.76 19.27
C SER A 35 -0.09 10.48 18.75
N PHE A 36 -1.41 10.49 18.57
CA PHE A 36 -2.24 9.31 18.27
C PHE A 36 -1.95 8.14 19.21
N GLU A 37 -1.55 8.45 20.44
CA GLU A 37 -1.25 7.47 21.49
C GLU A 37 -2.45 6.56 21.72
N GLY A 38 -2.20 5.27 21.92
CA GLY A 38 -3.24 4.26 22.10
C GLY A 38 -3.87 3.74 20.79
N THR A 39 -3.51 4.27 19.62
CA THR A 39 -4.01 3.71 18.35
C THR A 39 -3.43 2.32 18.12
N THR A 40 -4.31 1.34 17.98
CA THR A 40 -3.95 -0.08 17.81
C THR A 40 -3.51 -0.42 16.38
N PRO A 41 -2.80 -1.55 16.17
CA PRO A 41 -2.46 -2.02 14.83
C PRO A 41 -3.66 -2.23 13.90
N SER A 42 -4.82 -2.65 14.42
CA SER A 42 -6.05 -2.82 13.62
C SER A 42 -6.60 -1.48 13.18
N GLN A 43 -6.61 -0.47 14.05
CA GLN A 43 -7.04 0.89 13.73
C GLN A 43 -6.12 1.56 12.70
N THR A 44 -4.80 1.40 12.84
CA THR A 44 -3.81 1.94 11.86
C THR A 44 -3.78 1.17 10.54
N SER A 45 -4.42 0.00 10.48
CA SER A 45 -4.47 -0.86 9.29
C SER A 45 -5.88 -1.00 8.70
N LYS A 46 -6.81 -0.12 9.08
CA LYS A 46 -8.20 -0.13 8.60
C LYS A 46 -8.32 -0.04 7.08
N LEU A 47 -9.50 -0.31 6.54
CA LEU A 47 -9.80 -0.26 5.10
C LEU A 47 -8.77 -1.08 4.30
N THR A 48 -8.16 -0.47 3.27
CA THR A 48 -7.16 -1.10 2.41
C THR A 48 -5.72 -0.90 2.91
N HIS A 49 -5.50 -0.22 4.06
CA HIS A 49 -4.15 0.05 4.58
C HIS A 49 -3.39 -1.22 5.02
N CYS A 50 -4.09 -2.35 5.15
CA CYS A 50 -3.54 -3.67 5.46
C CYS A 50 -3.06 -4.47 4.22
N TYR A 51 -3.39 -4.04 2.99
CA TYR A 51 -3.11 -4.83 1.77
C TYR A 51 -1.63 -5.12 1.55
N HIS A 52 -0.75 -4.19 1.93
CA HIS A 52 0.69 -4.36 1.74
C HIS A 52 1.47 -3.57 2.80
N ARG A 53 2.51 -4.21 3.35
CA ARG A 53 3.51 -3.53 4.19
C ARG A 53 4.40 -2.67 3.31
N TYR A 54 4.46 -1.37 3.56
CA TYR A 54 5.37 -0.45 2.90
C TYR A 54 6.15 0.31 3.96
N PRO A 55 7.50 0.43 3.87
CA PRO A 55 8.29 1.17 4.84
C PRO A 55 7.83 2.62 4.98
N ALA A 56 7.97 3.18 6.19
CA ALA A 56 7.73 4.60 6.47
C ALA A 56 6.36 5.16 6.04
N LYS A 57 5.30 4.33 6.01
CA LYS A 57 3.92 4.82 5.80
C LYS A 57 3.41 5.56 7.05
N PHE A 58 2.71 6.68 6.86
CA PHE A 58 1.94 7.31 7.94
C PHE A 58 0.69 6.49 8.28
N ILE A 59 0.20 6.66 9.51
CA ILE A 59 -1.09 6.11 9.94
C ILE A 59 -2.24 6.93 9.31
N PRO A 60 -3.38 6.29 8.97
CA PRO A 60 -4.51 7.01 8.37
C PRO A 60 -5.09 8.10 9.29
N GLN A 61 -4.99 7.96 10.60
CA GLN A 61 -5.49 8.92 11.59
C GLN A 61 -4.85 10.31 11.44
N LEU A 62 -3.55 10.35 11.12
CA LEU A 62 -2.84 11.62 10.89
C LEU A 62 -3.43 12.35 9.68
N VAL A 63 -3.59 11.63 8.57
CA VAL A 63 -4.14 12.17 7.33
C VAL A 63 -5.58 12.63 7.53
N GLU A 64 -6.38 11.81 8.21
CA GLU A 64 -7.78 12.10 8.49
C GLU A 64 -7.94 13.35 9.35
N LYS A 65 -7.14 13.50 10.41
CA LYS A 65 -7.13 14.70 11.25
C LYS A 65 -6.77 15.95 10.43
N LEU A 66 -5.73 15.88 9.59
CA LEU A 66 -5.37 16.98 8.69
C LEU A 66 -6.53 17.36 7.76
N MET A 67 -7.22 16.37 7.20
CA MET A 67 -8.37 16.63 6.34
C MET A 67 -9.54 17.25 7.12
N ASP A 68 -9.81 16.78 8.34
CA ASP A 68 -10.88 17.34 9.20
C ASP A 68 -10.59 18.80 9.59
N GLU A 69 -9.33 19.14 9.82
CA GLU A 69 -8.94 20.49 10.22
C GLU A 69 -8.86 21.48 9.04
N TYR A 70 -8.45 21.02 7.85
CA TYR A 70 -8.13 21.94 6.75
C TYR A 70 -9.09 21.88 5.55
N LEU A 71 -9.79 20.76 5.34
CA LEU A 71 -10.75 20.62 4.22
C LEU A 71 -12.16 21.05 4.66
N ILE A 72 -12.29 22.33 4.99
CA ILE A 72 -13.52 22.94 5.50
C ILE A 72 -14.34 23.54 4.34
N GLY A 73 -15.63 23.20 4.26
CA GLY A 73 -16.58 23.78 3.32
C GLY A 73 -17.31 22.74 2.46
N PHE A 74 -17.87 23.17 1.34
CA PHE A 74 -18.58 22.29 0.41
C PHE A 74 -17.59 21.65 -0.58
N GLY A 75 -17.40 20.33 -0.44
CA GLY A 75 -16.62 19.50 -1.35
C GLY A 75 -17.40 19.06 -2.61
N PRO A 76 -16.86 18.13 -3.40
CA PRO A 76 -15.65 17.34 -3.11
C PRO A 76 -14.35 18.14 -3.34
N PHE A 77 -13.40 17.98 -2.41
CA PHE A 77 -12.05 18.52 -2.58
C PHE A 77 -11.22 17.64 -3.53
N HIS A 78 -10.13 18.19 -4.07
CA HIS A 78 -9.10 17.43 -4.75
C HIS A 78 -7.82 17.43 -3.92
N VAL A 79 -7.44 16.27 -3.41
CA VAL A 79 -6.23 16.06 -2.59
C VAL A 79 -5.10 15.55 -3.48
N ASN A 80 -3.97 16.25 -3.49
CA ASN A 80 -2.79 15.84 -4.26
C ASN A 80 -1.61 15.51 -3.34
N ASP A 81 -0.99 14.35 -3.52
CA ASP A 81 0.19 13.91 -2.76
C ASP A 81 1.38 13.61 -3.69
N LEU A 82 2.38 14.49 -3.70
CA LEU A 82 3.55 14.40 -4.59
C LEU A 82 4.59 13.37 -4.15
N PHE A 83 4.42 12.79 -2.96
CA PHE A 83 5.25 11.72 -2.41
C PHE A 83 4.35 10.65 -1.79
N MET A 84 3.37 10.19 -2.58
CA MET A 84 2.24 9.41 -2.07
C MET A 84 2.64 8.09 -1.39
N GLY A 85 3.85 7.57 -1.68
CA GLY A 85 4.29 6.28 -1.21
C GLY A 85 3.24 5.21 -1.51
N SER A 86 2.85 4.44 -0.50
CA SER A 86 1.83 3.41 -0.65
C SER A 86 0.38 3.91 -0.66
N GLY A 87 0.14 5.22 -0.83
CA GLY A 87 -1.16 5.83 -1.07
C GLY A 87 -2.04 6.05 0.16
N THR A 88 -1.48 6.25 1.37
CA THR A 88 -2.31 6.49 2.58
C THR A 88 -3.17 7.74 2.41
N THR A 89 -2.59 8.85 1.96
CA THR A 89 -3.29 10.12 1.73
C THR A 89 -4.45 9.96 0.75
N LEU A 90 -4.19 9.28 -0.37
CA LEU A 90 -5.16 9.08 -1.44
C LEU A 90 -6.32 8.18 -1.00
N ALA A 91 -6.03 7.07 -0.32
CA ALA A 91 -7.05 6.16 0.19
C ALA A 91 -7.99 6.86 1.21
N CYS A 92 -7.44 7.68 2.11
CA CYS A 92 -8.25 8.46 3.05
C CYS A 92 -9.12 9.51 2.34
N ALA A 93 -8.60 10.19 1.31
CA ALA A 93 -9.35 11.16 0.53
C ALA A 93 -10.53 10.49 -0.19
N ILE A 94 -10.28 9.39 -0.89
CA ILE A 94 -11.29 8.63 -1.62
C ILE A 94 -12.37 8.08 -0.66
N ALA A 95 -11.97 7.56 0.50
CA ALA A 95 -12.90 7.07 1.52
C ALA A 95 -13.85 8.17 2.06
N ARG A 96 -13.47 9.44 1.92
CA ARG A 96 -14.28 10.62 2.29
C ARG A 96 -15.07 11.21 1.11
N GLY A 97 -15.02 10.57 -0.06
CA GLY A 97 -15.70 11.05 -1.27
C GLY A 97 -14.98 12.21 -1.97
N TYR A 98 -13.69 12.42 -1.69
CA TYR A 98 -12.86 13.41 -2.37
C TYR A 98 -12.17 12.83 -3.61
N PHE A 99 -11.79 13.70 -4.52
CA PHE A 99 -10.87 13.36 -5.59
C PHE A 99 -9.44 13.29 -5.05
N ALA A 100 -8.64 12.39 -5.61
CA ALA A 100 -7.27 12.20 -5.17
C ALA A 100 -6.35 11.94 -6.35
N SER A 101 -5.18 12.59 -6.36
CA SER A 101 -4.08 12.31 -7.27
C SER A 101 -2.77 12.19 -6.49
N GLY A 102 -1.82 11.43 -7.00
CA GLY A 102 -0.51 11.41 -6.39
C GLY A 102 0.57 10.84 -7.29
N THR A 103 1.80 11.13 -6.92
CA THR A 103 3.00 10.73 -7.66
C THR A 103 4.00 10.11 -6.70
N ASP A 104 4.70 9.07 -7.16
CA ASP A 104 5.86 8.51 -6.49
C ASP A 104 6.79 7.93 -7.57
N ILE A 105 8.11 8.01 -7.35
CA ILE A 105 9.09 7.45 -8.28
C ILE A 105 9.18 5.92 -8.20
N ASN A 106 8.73 5.34 -7.08
CA ASN A 106 8.79 3.91 -6.85
C ASN A 106 7.57 3.21 -7.45
N TYR A 107 7.80 2.43 -8.51
CA TYR A 107 6.75 1.62 -9.16
C TYR A 107 6.03 0.66 -8.21
N SER A 108 6.70 0.13 -7.18
CA SER A 108 6.03 -0.70 -6.17
C SER A 108 5.06 0.12 -5.32
N ALA A 109 5.41 1.36 -5.01
CA ALA A 109 4.55 2.29 -4.28
C ALA A 109 3.29 2.62 -5.11
N GLU A 110 3.49 2.91 -6.40
CA GLU A 110 2.41 3.12 -7.38
C GLU A 110 1.45 1.92 -7.48
N LEU A 111 1.97 0.69 -7.61
CA LEU A 111 1.16 -0.53 -7.66
C LEU A 111 0.31 -0.69 -6.40
N ILE A 112 0.90 -0.49 -5.22
CA ILE A 112 0.21 -0.60 -3.93
C ILE A 112 -0.85 0.50 -3.82
N ALA A 113 -0.51 1.75 -4.18
CA ALA A 113 -1.44 2.86 -4.14
C ALA A 113 -2.65 2.61 -5.05
N LYS A 114 -2.43 2.16 -6.30
CA LYS A 114 -3.51 1.78 -7.22
C LYS A 114 -4.43 0.71 -6.63
N ALA A 115 -3.87 -0.37 -6.07
CA ALA A 115 -4.67 -1.42 -5.45
C ALA A 115 -5.47 -0.94 -4.23
N LYS A 116 -4.88 -0.06 -3.40
CA LYS A 116 -5.57 0.49 -2.21
C LYS A 116 -6.65 1.51 -2.54
N CYS A 117 -6.46 2.27 -3.60
CA CYS A 117 -7.31 3.41 -3.98
C CYS A 117 -8.38 3.03 -5.00
N THR A 118 -8.42 1.78 -5.46
CA THR A 118 -9.41 1.28 -6.42
C THR A 118 -10.41 0.40 -5.68
N PRO A 119 -11.63 0.87 -5.40
CA PRO A 119 -12.67 0.03 -4.83
C PRO A 119 -13.05 -1.09 -5.80
N ILE A 120 -13.11 -2.31 -5.30
CA ILE A 120 -13.63 -3.48 -6.03
C ILE A 120 -14.83 -3.99 -5.26
N GLU A 121 -15.92 -4.32 -5.95
CA GLU A 121 -17.12 -4.87 -5.31
C GLU A 121 -16.74 -6.17 -4.56
N PRO A 122 -17.04 -6.29 -3.26
CA PRO A 122 -16.54 -7.39 -2.43
C PRO A 122 -16.93 -8.80 -2.91
N THR A 123 -18.13 -8.98 -3.44
CA THR A 123 -18.63 -10.28 -3.92
C THR A 123 -17.89 -10.72 -5.18
N LEU A 124 -17.72 -9.79 -6.14
CA LEU A 124 -16.91 -9.97 -7.33
C LEU A 124 -15.48 -10.34 -6.97
N LEU A 125 -14.86 -9.58 -6.06
CA LEU A 125 -13.49 -9.85 -5.62
C LEU A 125 -13.38 -11.23 -4.99
N LYS A 126 -14.29 -11.58 -4.08
CA LYS A 126 -14.33 -12.89 -3.43
C LYS A 126 -14.44 -14.03 -4.47
N ASN A 127 -15.34 -13.90 -5.44
CA ASN A 127 -15.55 -14.91 -6.47
C ASN A 127 -14.30 -15.06 -7.37
N LYS A 128 -13.68 -13.94 -7.76
CA LYS A 128 -12.47 -13.92 -8.58
C LYS A 128 -11.28 -14.51 -7.85
N VAL A 129 -11.08 -14.17 -6.57
CA VAL A 129 -10.03 -14.74 -5.72
C VAL A 129 -10.26 -16.23 -5.48
N GLY A 130 -11.50 -16.66 -5.23
CA GLY A 130 -11.84 -18.09 -5.12
C GLY A 130 -11.42 -18.87 -6.36
N LYS A 131 -11.86 -18.41 -7.54
CA LYS A 131 -11.45 -19.02 -8.82
C LYS A 131 -9.94 -19.00 -9.04
N PHE A 132 -9.26 -17.92 -8.64
CA PHE A 132 -7.81 -17.81 -8.73
C PHE A 132 -7.10 -18.87 -7.88
N ILE A 133 -7.56 -19.10 -6.65
CA ILE A 133 -7.03 -20.12 -5.75
C ILE A 133 -7.33 -21.52 -6.31
N ASP A 134 -8.56 -21.78 -6.75
CA ASP A 134 -8.96 -23.07 -7.32
C ASP A 134 -8.10 -23.43 -8.55
N ASP A 135 -7.85 -22.46 -9.43
CA ASP A 135 -6.99 -22.60 -10.61
C ASP A 135 -5.54 -22.96 -10.25
N LEU A 136 -5.09 -22.69 -9.02
CA LEU A 136 -3.72 -22.90 -8.52
C LEU A 136 -3.61 -24.03 -7.48
N SER A 137 -4.73 -24.64 -7.07
CA SER A 137 -4.78 -25.73 -6.09
C SER A 137 -3.82 -26.89 -6.38
N PHE A 138 -3.53 -27.15 -7.66
CA PHE A 138 -2.58 -28.18 -8.09
C PHE A 138 -1.14 -27.94 -7.62
N LEU A 139 -0.77 -26.71 -7.21
CA LEU A 139 0.55 -26.41 -6.65
C LEU A 139 0.75 -27.03 -5.25
N GLU A 140 -0.34 -27.34 -4.54
CA GLU A 140 -0.29 -28.01 -3.24
C GLU A 140 -0.12 -29.53 -3.38
N ASP A 141 -0.59 -30.10 -4.49
CA ASP A 141 -0.59 -31.54 -4.73
C ASP A 141 0.75 -32.03 -5.28
N ARG A 142 1.48 -32.78 -4.44
CA ARG A 142 2.86 -33.23 -4.73
C ARG A 142 2.93 -34.46 -5.63
N THR A 143 1.78 -35.05 -5.96
CA THR A 143 1.71 -36.41 -6.52
C THR A 143 1.48 -36.46 -8.02
N LEU A 144 1.11 -35.35 -8.65
CA LEU A 144 0.67 -35.37 -10.04
C LEU A 144 1.62 -34.62 -10.97
N PHE A 145 2.03 -35.31 -12.04
CA PHE A 145 2.34 -34.69 -13.33
C PHE A 145 1.07 -34.06 -13.90
N THR A 146 0.56 -33.02 -13.25
CA THR A 146 -0.55 -32.23 -13.79
C THR A 146 -0.04 -31.48 -15.01
N SER A 147 -0.78 -31.60 -16.12
CA SER A 147 -0.58 -30.73 -17.26
C SER A 147 -0.71 -29.28 -16.79
N ARG A 148 0.41 -28.57 -16.69
CA ARG A 148 0.43 -27.21 -16.16
C ARG A 148 -0.38 -26.31 -17.08
N LYS A 149 -1.54 -25.85 -16.60
CA LYS A 149 -2.42 -24.91 -17.31
C LYS A 149 -1.69 -23.60 -17.64
N TYR A 150 -0.71 -23.22 -16.81
CA TYR A 150 0.07 -22.00 -16.94
C TYR A 150 1.57 -22.34 -17.04
N LYS A 151 2.25 -21.73 -18.01
CA LYS A 151 3.72 -21.81 -18.11
C LYS A 151 4.34 -20.75 -17.20
N PRO A 152 5.40 -21.06 -16.43
CA PRO A 152 6.03 -20.07 -15.57
C PRO A 152 6.54 -18.85 -16.35
N GLN A 153 6.21 -17.64 -15.88
CA GLN A 153 6.72 -16.39 -16.42
C GLN A 153 7.86 -15.89 -15.52
N ILE A 154 9.10 -16.00 -16.03
CA ILE A 154 10.31 -15.63 -15.30
C ILE A 154 11.10 -14.59 -16.12
N PRO A 155 11.38 -13.39 -15.56
CA PRO A 155 12.18 -12.37 -16.25
C PRO A 155 13.63 -12.83 -16.49
N LYS A 156 13.93 -13.31 -17.70
CA LYS A 156 15.27 -13.82 -18.07
C LYS A 156 16.38 -12.78 -17.86
N SER A 157 16.09 -11.51 -18.10
CA SER A 157 17.07 -10.40 -17.95
C SER A 157 17.50 -10.13 -16.51
N LYS A 158 16.84 -10.73 -15.51
CA LYS A 158 17.13 -10.53 -14.08
C LYS A 158 17.37 -11.86 -13.35
N ILE A 159 17.61 -12.95 -14.08
CA ILE A 159 17.62 -14.30 -13.53
C ILE A 159 18.64 -14.46 -12.39
N GLU A 160 19.85 -13.91 -12.52
CA GLU A 160 20.88 -13.98 -11.47
C GLU A 160 20.41 -13.34 -10.15
N ARG A 161 19.73 -12.20 -10.22
CA ARG A 161 19.19 -11.53 -9.04
C ARG A 161 18.01 -12.29 -8.45
N ILE A 162 17.20 -12.92 -9.28
CA ILE A 162 16.08 -13.77 -8.83
C ILE A 162 16.64 -15.00 -8.10
N ASP A 163 17.60 -15.71 -8.70
CA ASP A 163 18.22 -16.91 -8.13
C ASP A 163 18.98 -16.61 -6.84
N TYR A 164 19.52 -15.41 -6.68
CA TYR A 164 20.12 -14.95 -5.44
C TYR A 164 19.10 -14.90 -4.28
N TRP A 165 17.87 -14.43 -4.54
CA TRP A 165 16.85 -14.24 -3.50
C TRP A 165 15.91 -15.43 -3.31
N PHE A 166 15.74 -16.29 -4.31
CA PHE A 166 14.72 -17.33 -4.32
C PHE A 166 15.32 -18.71 -4.64
N GLU A 167 14.68 -19.77 -4.16
CA GLU A 167 15.01 -21.15 -4.56
C GLU A 167 14.40 -21.47 -5.93
N PRO A 168 15.04 -22.30 -6.77
CA PRO A 168 14.56 -22.59 -8.12
C PRO A 168 13.08 -23.04 -8.15
N LYS A 169 12.66 -23.88 -7.21
CA LYS A 169 11.26 -24.31 -7.11
C LYS A 169 10.31 -23.16 -6.74
N THR A 170 10.71 -22.26 -5.84
CA THR A 170 9.92 -21.07 -5.51
C THR A 170 9.82 -20.12 -6.71
N VAL A 171 10.89 -19.95 -7.48
CA VAL A 171 10.87 -19.15 -8.72
C VAL A 171 9.86 -19.72 -9.72
N GLU A 172 9.84 -21.04 -9.87
CA GLU A 172 8.90 -21.74 -10.74
C GLU A 172 7.45 -21.55 -10.29
N GLU A 173 7.15 -21.77 -9.00
CA GLU A 173 5.81 -21.59 -8.41
C GLU A 173 5.34 -20.13 -8.54
N LEU A 174 6.18 -19.15 -8.15
CA LEU A 174 5.88 -17.72 -8.30
C LEU A 174 5.68 -17.33 -9.78
N GLY A 175 6.44 -17.92 -10.69
CA GLY A 175 6.28 -17.71 -12.14
C GLY A 175 4.93 -18.22 -12.66
N ILE A 176 4.43 -19.34 -12.15
CA ILE A 176 3.10 -19.88 -12.47
C ILE A 176 2.01 -18.96 -11.93
N ILE A 177 2.13 -18.55 -10.67
CA ILE A 177 1.21 -17.62 -10.01
C ILE A 177 1.13 -16.31 -10.81
N LEU A 178 2.28 -15.71 -11.14
CA LEU A 178 2.35 -14.48 -11.93
C LEU A 178 1.66 -14.64 -13.30
N SER A 179 1.88 -15.78 -13.96
CA SER A 179 1.23 -16.06 -15.24
C SER A 179 -0.29 -16.11 -15.08
N ARG A 180 -0.80 -16.80 -14.04
CA ARG A 180 -2.24 -16.82 -13.75
C ARG A 180 -2.80 -15.42 -13.47
N ILE A 181 -2.05 -14.57 -12.78
CA ILE A 181 -2.43 -13.17 -12.55
C ILE A 181 -2.55 -12.42 -13.87
N ASP A 182 -1.58 -12.56 -14.77
CA ASP A 182 -1.59 -11.89 -16.06
C ASP A 182 -2.73 -12.37 -17.00
N TYR A 183 -3.23 -13.60 -16.81
CA TYR A 183 -4.45 -14.11 -17.48
C TYR A 183 -5.76 -13.47 -16.98
N GLU A 184 -5.76 -12.77 -15.83
CA GLU A 184 -6.97 -12.09 -15.35
C GLU A 184 -7.38 -10.97 -16.32
N LYS A 185 -8.66 -10.95 -16.69
CA LYS A 185 -9.19 -9.97 -17.66
C LYS A 185 -9.61 -8.68 -17.00
N ASP A 186 -10.08 -8.76 -15.76
CA ASP A 186 -10.44 -7.58 -14.97
C ASP A 186 -9.15 -6.90 -14.47
N GLU A 187 -8.86 -5.70 -14.97
CA GLU A 187 -7.61 -5.02 -14.67
C GLU A 187 -7.50 -4.59 -13.20
N ASN A 188 -8.62 -4.24 -12.55
CA ASN A 188 -8.61 -3.87 -11.14
C ASN A 188 -8.31 -5.08 -10.26
N VAL A 189 -8.91 -6.23 -10.58
CA VAL A 189 -8.60 -7.50 -9.91
C VAL A 189 -7.16 -7.92 -10.18
N LYS A 190 -6.65 -7.74 -11.41
CA LYS A 190 -5.25 -8.01 -11.75
C LYS A 190 -4.29 -7.16 -10.91
N ILE A 191 -4.55 -5.85 -10.80
CA ILE A 191 -3.77 -4.92 -9.97
C ILE A 191 -3.79 -5.36 -8.50
N PHE A 192 -4.97 -5.72 -7.97
CA PHE A 192 -5.10 -6.25 -6.61
C PHE A 192 -4.25 -7.52 -6.42
N LEU A 193 -4.35 -8.49 -7.33
CA LEU A 193 -3.56 -9.72 -7.26
C LEU A 193 -2.05 -9.47 -7.40
N LYS A 194 -1.63 -8.52 -8.26
CA LYS A 194 -0.22 -8.09 -8.37
C LYS A 194 0.27 -7.45 -7.06
N CYS A 195 -0.57 -6.67 -6.38
CA CYS A 195 -0.26 -6.14 -5.05
C CYS A 195 -0.08 -7.28 -4.03
N CYS A 196 -0.98 -8.25 -3.99
CA CYS A 196 -0.84 -9.43 -3.14
C CYS A 196 0.44 -10.24 -3.46
N PHE A 197 0.72 -10.44 -4.75
CA PHE A 197 1.94 -11.12 -5.22
C PHE A 197 3.20 -10.39 -4.75
N SER A 198 3.29 -9.08 -4.97
CA SER A 198 4.38 -8.23 -4.47
C SER A 198 4.57 -8.37 -2.96
N HIS A 199 3.47 -8.49 -2.21
CA HIS A 199 3.50 -8.61 -0.76
C HIS A 199 4.19 -9.89 -0.28
N ILE A 200 3.92 -11.02 -0.93
CA ILE A 200 4.45 -12.32 -0.53
C ILE A 200 5.91 -12.53 -0.96
N LEU A 201 6.42 -11.79 -1.96
CA LEU A 201 7.79 -11.96 -2.48
C LEU A 201 8.84 -11.92 -1.36
N LYS A 202 8.72 -11.01 -0.40
CA LYS A 202 9.67 -10.96 0.72
C LYS A 202 9.58 -12.22 1.59
N THR A 203 8.37 -12.69 1.88
CA THR A 203 8.12 -13.89 2.70
C THR A 203 8.68 -15.14 2.04
N CYS A 204 8.47 -15.31 0.73
CA CYS A 204 8.94 -16.46 -0.05
C CYS A 204 10.42 -16.37 -0.46
N SER A 205 11.11 -15.27 -0.16
CA SER A 205 12.54 -15.09 -0.44
C SER A 205 13.44 -15.45 0.76
N ARG A 206 14.75 -15.50 0.51
CA ARG A 206 15.80 -15.55 1.54
C ARG A 206 15.97 -14.25 2.33
N TRP A 207 15.14 -13.22 2.13
CA TRP A 207 15.27 -11.93 2.82
C TRP A 207 14.87 -12.04 4.31
N LEU A 208 15.75 -11.52 5.18
CA LEU A 208 15.50 -11.27 6.60
C LEU A 208 14.27 -10.39 6.87
N MET A 209 13.22 -10.97 7.45
CA MET A 209 11.91 -10.31 7.58
C MET A 209 11.95 -9.01 8.40
N SER A 210 12.79 -8.94 9.43
CA SER A 210 12.97 -7.77 10.30
C SER A 210 13.72 -6.61 9.66
N SER A 211 14.47 -6.86 8.57
CA SER A 211 15.29 -5.83 7.93
C SER A 211 14.58 -5.15 6.77
N THR A 212 14.65 -3.82 6.72
CA THR A 212 14.30 -3.04 5.52
C THR A 212 15.42 -3.04 4.49
N LYS A 213 16.64 -3.40 4.90
CA LYS A 213 17.79 -3.57 4.00
C LYS A 213 17.78 -4.97 3.38
N PRO A 214 18.25 -5.13 2.13
CA PRO A 214 18.33 -6.42 1.45
C PRO A 214 19.40 -7.29 2.11
N THR A 215 19.02 -8.02 3.15
CA THR A 215 19.90 -8.90 3.93
C THR A 215 19.39 -10.33 3.82
N ILE A 216 20.28 -11.26 3.47
CA ILE A 216 19.96 -12.68 3.47
C ILE A 216 19.84 -13.18 4.91
N ASP A 217 18.76 -13.90 5.18
CA ASP A 217 18.58 -14.73 6.35
C ASP A 217 18.93 -16.17 6.00
N LYS A 218 20.08 -16.63 6.52
CA LYS A 218 20.61 -17.98 6.24
C LYS A 218 19.85 -19.09 6.96
N THR A 219 19.05 -18.76 7.97
CA THR A 219 18.32 -19.75 8.79
C THR A 219 16.82 -19.71 8.54
N LYS A 220 16.34 -18.80 7.68
CA LYS A 220 14.94 -18.68 7.31
C LYS A 220 14.42 -19.97 6.68
N LYS A 221 13.42 -20.57 7.34
CA LYS A 221 12.56 -21.56 6.69
C LYS A 221 11.66 -20.82 5.71
N ILE A 222 11.84 -21.08 4.42
CA ILE A 222 11.02 -20.45 3.38
C ILE A 222 9.63 -21.10 3.45
N HIS A 223 8.62 -20.28 3.78
CA HIS A 223 7.23 -20.68 3.69
C HIS A 223 6.82 -20.70 2.21
N ARG A 224 6.32 -21.84 1.77
CA ARG A 224 5.61 -21.97 0.48
C ARG A 224 4.19 -21.49 0.63
#